data_AF-A0A5A8D284-F1
#
_entry.id   AF-A0A5A8D284-F1
#
_cell.length_a   1.000
_cell.length_b   1.000
_cell.length_c   1.000
_cell.angle_alpha   90.00
_cell.angle_beta   90.00
_cell.angle_gamma   90.00
#
_symmetry.space_group_name_H-M   'P 1'
#
loop_
_entity.id
_entity.type
_entity.pdbx_description
1 polymer ?
#
loop_
_entity_poly.entity_id
_entity_poly.type
_entity_poly.pdbx_seq_one_letter_code
_entity_poly.pdbx_strand_id
1 'polypeptide(L)'
;MLARLGPGLSLGRQHDAHEFFTALLDTVEKEVLAATRAMREALPASTRPDERMLEGIPLCPAMVTRTVSSLTCPECGHVSKTLGTTDMLP
;
A
#
# COMPACT_ATOMS: atom_id res chain seq x y z
N MET A 1 -5.53 15.32 9.46
CA MET A 1 -5.45 13.87 9.23
C MET A 1 -6.77 13.28 8.77
N LEU A 2 -7.88 13.39 9.53
CA LEU A 2 -9.18 12.78 9.15
C LEU A 2 -9.72 13.20 7.77
N ALA A 3 -9.53 14.44 7.35
CA ALA A 3 -9.99 14.93 6.04
C ALA A 3 -9.30 14.27 4.83
N ARG A 4 -8.20 13.53 5.03
CA ARG A 4 -7.45 12.84 3.98
C ARG A 4 -7.81 11.35 3.82
N LEU A 5 -8.60 10.80 4.74
CA LEU A 5 -9.00 9.39 4.75
C LEU A 5 -10.22 9.09 3.83
N GLY A 6 -10.59 10.04 2.97
CA GLY A 6 -11.70 9.91 2.02
C GLY A 6 -13.06 10.37 2.55
N PRO A 7 -14.04 10.62 1.65
CA PRO A 7 -15.36 11.17 1.99
C PRO A 7 -16.27 10.19 2.75
N GLY A 8 -15.88 8.93 2.92
CA GLY A 8 -16.69 7.90 3.57
C GLY A 8 -16.75 8.02 5.09
N LEU A 9 -15.81 8.72 5.72
CA LEU A 9 -15.70 8.80 7.18
C LEU A 9 -16.38 10.05 7.73
N SER A 10 -17.70 9.98 7.86
CA SER A 10 -18.52 11.04 8.47
C SER A 10 -18.78 10.79 9.96
N LEU A 11 -18.76 11.86 10.77
CA LEU A 11 -19.26 11.79 12.16
C LEU A 11 -20.73 11.33 12.20
N GLY A 12 -21.08 10.50 13.19
CA GLY A 12 -22.47 10.08 13.44
C GLY A 12 -22.93 8.83 12.68
N ARG A 13 -22.03 8.15 11.96
CA ARG A 13 -22.28 6.81 11.38
C ARG A 13 -21.29 5.80 11.94
N GLN A 14 -21.77 4.57 12.11
CA GLN A 14 -20.90 3.43 12.36
C GLN A 14 -20.19 3.08 11.04
N HIS A 15 -18.90 2.83 11.12
CA HIS A 15 -18.03 2.47 10.00
C HIS A 15 -17.45 1.09 10.23
N ASP A 16 -17.10 0.40 9.15
CA ASP A 16 -16.31 -0.83 9.24
C ASP A 16 -14.87 -0.46 9.63
N ALA A 17 -14.39 -1.05 10.73
CA ALA A 17 -13.03 -0.82 11.21
C ALA A 17 -11.99 -1.28 10.19
N HIS A 18 -12.26 -2.36 9.46
CA HIS A 18 -11.39 -2.87 8.40
C HIS A 18 -11.22 -1.84 7.30
N GLU A 19 -12.32 -1.30 6.76
CA GLU A 19 -12.27 -0.26 5.71
C GLU A 19 -11.53 1.01 6.18
N PHE A 20 -11.77 1.43 7.43
CA PHE A 20 -11.07 2.58 8.01
C PHE A 20 -9.57 2.34 8.10
N PHE A 21 -9.14 1.19 8.62
CA PHE A 21 -7.73 0.90 8.79
C PHE A 21 -7.02 0.69 7.44
N THR A 22 -7.65 0.04 6.47
CA THR A 22 -7.09 -0.08 5.11
C THR A 22 -6.88 1.30 4.48
N ALA A 23 -7.87 2.20 4.58
CA ALA A 23 -7.74 3.56 4.07
C ALA A 23 -6.64 4.35 4.80
N LEU A 24 -6.50 4.15 6.12
CA LEU A 24 -5.45 4.77 6.92
C LEU A 24 -4.06 4.29 6.51
N LEU A 25 -3.85 2.98 6.38
CA LEU A 25 -2.56 2.41 5.97
C LEU A 25 -2.14 2.92 4.59
N ASP A 26 -3.02 2.87 3.60
CA ASP A 26 -2.76 3.38 2.24
C ASP A 26 -2.43 4.88 2.23
N THR A 27 -3.13 5.68 3.05
CA THR A 27 -2.85 7.13 3.17
C THR A 27 -1.48 7.38 3.79
N VAL A 28 -1.16 6.67 4.88
CA VAL A 28 0.14 6.82 5.55
C VAL A 28 1.27 6.37 4.64
N GLU A 29 1.08 5.28 3.89
CA GLU A 29 2.03 4.79 2.87
C GLU A 29 2.35 5.84 1.82
N LYS A 30 1.32 6.45 1.23
CA LYS A 30 1.49 7.51 0.24
C LYS A 30 2.24 8.72 0.79
N GLU A 31 1.90 9.16 2.00
CA GLU A 31 2.54 10.33 2.62
C GLU A 31 4.01 10.07 2.96
N VAL A 32 4.34 8.90 3.50
CA VAL A 32 5.72 8.55 3.80
C VAL A 32 6.53 8.33 2.53
N LEU A 33 5.98 7.68 1.50
CA LEU A 33 6.64 7.53 0.20
C LEU A 33 6.92 8.92 -0.41
N ALA A 34 5.96 9.84 -0.37
CA ALA A 34 6.12 11.20 -0.86
C ALA A 34 7.21 11.96 -0.08
N ALA A 35 7.22 11.87 1.25
CA ALA A 35 8.25 12.47 2.09
C ALA A 35 9.64 11.88 1.79
N THR A 36 9.73 10.57 1.58
CA THR A 36 11.00 9.89 1.30
C THR A 36 11.53 10.23 -0.10
N ARG A 37 10.64 10.39 -1.09
CA ARG A 37 11.00 10.91 -2.42
C ARG A 37 11.52 12.34 -2.34
N ALA A 38 10.86 13.21 -1.58
CA ALA A 38 11.34 14.58 -1.38
C ALA A 38 12.72 14.63 -0.69
N MET A 39 12.96 13.77 0.31
CA MET A 39 14.27 13.64 0.94
C MET A 39 15.34 13.11 -0.03
N ARG A 40 15.01 12.16 -0.90
CA ARG A 40 15.90 11.68 -1.96
C ARG A 40 16.25 12.78 -2.94
N GLU A 41 15.30 13.62 -3.33
CA GLU A 41 15.54 14.73 -4.26
C GLU A 41 16.46 15.79 -3.64
N ALA A 42 16.41 15.99 -2.33
CA ALA A 42 17.32 16.86 -1.60
C ALA A 42 18.78 16.32 -1.54
N LEU A 43 19.00 15.02 -1.76
CA LEU A 43 20.34 14.44 -1.82
C LEU A 43 21.03 14.72 -3.17
N PRO A 44 22.36 14.90 -3.18
CA PRO A 44 23.15 14.98 -4.41
C PRO A 44 22.91 13.75 -5.29
N ALA A 45 22.82 13.93 -6.60
CA ALA A 45 22.51 12.85 -7.55
C ALA A 45 23.44 11.63 -7.43
N SER A 46 24.70 11.82 -7.03
CA SER A 46 25.69 10.75 -6.82
C SER A 46 25.44 9.87 -5.60
N THR A 47 24.59 10.29 -4.66
CA THR A 47 24.28 9.55 -3.42
C THR A 47 22.80 9.19 -3.30
N ARG A 48 22.00 9.46 -4.32
CA ARG A 48 20.57 9.12 -4.32
C ARG A 48 20.40 7.60 -4.35
N PRO A 49 19.66 7.01 -3.40
CA PRO A 49 19.29 5.60 -3.48
C PRO A 49 18.42 5.33 -4.72
N ASP A 50 18.43 4.08 -5.20
CA ASP A 50 17.61 3.65 -6.33
C ASP A 50 16.12 3.82 -5.99
N GLU A 51 15.36 4.36 -6.94
CA GLU A 51 13.93 4.59 -6.80
C GLU A 51 13.15 3.29 -6.56
N ARG A 52 13.63 2.18 -7.14
CA ARG A 52 13.02 0.86 -6.97
C ARG A 52 13.12 0.34 -5.53
N MET A 53 14.08 0.83 -4.75
CA MET A 53 14.21 0.47 -3.34
C MET A 53 13.18 1.19 -2.46
N LEU A 54 12.60 2.29 -2.93
CA LEU A 54 11.60 3.06 -2.20
C LEU A 54 10.20 2.44 -2.33
N GLU A 55 9.91 1.80 -3.46
CA GLU A 55 8.58 1.23 -3.76
C GLU A 55 8.40 -0.19 -3.22
N GLY A 56 9.48 -0.86 -2.81
CA GLY A 56 9.46 -2.27 -2.38
C GLY A 56 9.39 -2.49 -0.86
N ILE A 57 9.38 -1.43 -0.05
CA ILE A 57 9.41 -1.54 1.42
C ILE A 57 8.05 -1.14 1.97
N PRO A 58 7.22 -2.11 2.40
CA PRO A 58 5.96 -1.77 3.07
C PRO A 58 6.25 -1.05 4.38
N LEU A 59 5.46 -0.01 4.69
CA LEU A 59 5.62 0.76 5.93
C LEU A 59 5.49 -0.09 7.20
N CYS A 60 4.65 -1.13 7.13
CA CYS A 60 4.46 -2.08 8.20
C CYS A 60 4.77 -3.50 7.71
N PRO A 61 6.05 -3.92 7.71
CA PRO A 61 6.44 -5.27 7.28
C PRO A 61 5.75 -6.38 8.09
N ALA A 62 5.40 -6.09 9.34
CA ALA A 62 4.68 -7.00 10.23
C ALA A 62 3.20 -7.22 9.83
N MET A 63 2.63 -6.31 9.03
CA MET A 63 1.25 -6.38 8.58
C MET A 63 1.12 -6.84 7.13
N VAL A 64 2.22 -7.06 6.41
CA VAL A 64 2.16 -7.50 5.01
C VAL A 64 2.37 -9.00 4.91
N THR A 65 1.41 -9.70 4.31
CA THR A 65 1.57 -11.09 3.89
C THR A 65 1.74 -11.18 2.39
N ARG A 66 2.66 -12.04 1.95
CA ARG A 66 2.79 -12.39 0.54
C ARG A 66 1.77 -13.48 0.23
N THR A 67 0.85 -13.18 -0.67
CA THR A 67 -0.14 -14.13 -1.17
C THR A 67 0.18 -14.49 -2.61
N VAL A 68 0.01 -15.76 -2.96
CA VAL A 68 0.13 -16.22 -4.36
C VAL A 68 -1.28 -16.50 -4.85
N SER A 69 -1.76 -15.68 -5.76
CA SER A 69 -3.07 -15.84 -6.38
C SER A 69 -2.93 -16.58 -7.69
N SER A 70 -3.75 -17.61 -7.89
CA SER A 70 -3.80 -18.39 -9.12
C SER A 70 -5.17 -18.20 -9.75
N LEU A 71 -5.22 -17.62 -10.95
CA LEU A 71 -6.43 -17.42 -11.73
C LEU A 71 -6.39 -18.34 -12.94
N THR A 72 -7.42 -19.17 -13.10
CA THR A 72 -7.58 -20.04 -14.26
C THR A 72 -8.62 -19.45 -15.20
N CYS A 73 -8.25 -19.24 -16.46
CA CYS A 73 -9.20 -18.80 -17.48
C CYS A 73 -10.18 -19.93 -17.79
N PRO A 74 -11.51 -19.71 -17.66
CA PRO A 74 -12.49 -20.75 -17.94
C PRO A 74 -12.59 -21.10 -19.42
N GLU A 75 -12.18 -20.22 -20.33
CA GLU A 75 -12.28 -20.44 -21.79
C GLU A 75 -11.09 -21.21 -22.38
N CYS A 76 -9.87 -20.87 -21.97
CA CYS A 76 -8.64 -21.45 -22.54
C CYS A 76 -7.84 -22.30 -21.56
N GLY A 77 -8.29 -22.43 -20.30
CA GLY A 77 -7.60 -23.20 -19.26
C GLY A 77 -6.26 -22.61 -18.81
N HIS A 78 -5.86 -21.46 -19.34
CA HIS A 78 -4.60 -20.80 -18.99
C HIS A 78 -4.59 -20.42 -17.50
N VAL A 79 -3.52 -20.77 -16.80
CA VAL A 79 -3.31 -20.45 -15.39
C VAL A 79 -2.34 -19.30 -15.26
N SER A 80 -2.82 -18.16 -14.79
CA SER A 80 -1.99 -17.01 -14.42
C SER A 80 -1.74 -17.04 -12.92
N LYS A 81 -0.47 -16.90 -12.52
CA LYS A 81 -0.06 -16.77 -11.12
C LYS A 81 0.43 -15.35 -10.89
N THR A 82 -0.18 -14.65 -9.93
CA THR A 82 0.24 -13.31 -9.52
C THR A 82 0.72 -13.36 -8.07
N LEU A 83 1.85 -12.71 -7.83
CA LEU A 83 2.33 -12.47 -6.47
C LEU A 83 1.63 -11.20 -5.97
N GLY A 84 0.74 -11.35 -5.00
CA GLY A 84 0.10 -10.25 -4.29
C GLY A 84 0.79 -9.97 -2.97
N THR A 85 0.70 -8.73 -2.52
CA THR A 85 0.94 -8.35 -1.13
C THR A 85 -0.40 -7.92 -0.56
N THR A 86 -0.82 -8.56 0.53
CA THR A 86 -2.06 -8.24 1.24
C THR A 86 -1.70 -7.73 2.63
N ASP A 87 -2.19 -6.52 2.95
CA ASP A 87 -2.18 -5.99 4.31
C ASP A 87 -3.12 -6.82 5.18
N MET A 88 -2.55 -7.62 6.08
CA MET A 88 -3.26 -8.29 7.16
C MET A 88 -3.38 -7.31 8.31
N LEU A 89 -4.55 -6.69 8.41
CA LEU A 89 -5.03 -6.13 9.67
C LEU A 89 -5.58 -7.28 10.53
N PRO A 90 -5.08 -7.49 11.76
CA PRO A 90 -5.61 -8.47 12.70
C PRO A 90 -7.01 -8.09 13.23
#